data_AF-A0A520HBB6-F1
#
_entry.id   AF-A0A520HBB6-F1
#
_cell.length_a   1.000
_cell.length_b   1.000
_cell.length_c   1.000
_cell.angle_alpha   90.00
_cell.angle_beta   90.00
_cell.angle_gamma   90.00
#
_symmetry.space_group_name_H-M   'P 1'
#
loop_
_entity.id
_entity.type
_entity.pdbx_description
1 polymer ?
#
loop_
_entity_poly.entity_id
_entity_poly.type
_entity_poly.pdbx_seq_one_letter_code
_entity_poly.pdbx_strand_id
1 'polypeptide(L)'
;PKRFFGAARNIEEGGSLSIIATALIDTGSRMDEVIFEEFKGTGNSEIVLDRKVADKRIFPALDVGKSGTRKEELLVEKDKLSKMWVLRRILMQMGTIDSMEFLLDKMKNSKTNDDFFDSMNQ
;
A
#
# COMPACT_ATOMS: atom_id res chain seq x y z
N PRO A 1 -9.02 14.10 -16.88
CA PRO A 1 -8.47 13.41 -15.67
C PRO A 1 -7.09 12.76 -15.90
N LYS A 2 -6.96 11.89 -16.91
CA LYS A 2 -5.71 11.15 -17.19
C LYS A 2 -4.46 12.04 -17.37
N ARG A 3 -4.58 13.15 -18.12
CA ARG A 3 -3.48 14.14 -18.28
C ARG A 3 -3.04 14.78 -16.97
N PHE A 4 -3.97 15.01 -16.03
CA PHE A 4 -3.66 15.61 -14.74
C PHE A 4 -2.93 14.62 -13.85
N PHE A 5 -3.45 13.38 -13.71
CA PHE A 5 -2.79 12.36 -12.89
C PHE A 5 -1.44 11.92 -13.48
N GLY A 6 -1.34 11.81 -14.80
CA GLY A 6 -0.08 11.54 -15.52
C GLY A 6 0.92 12.69 -15.56
N ALA A 7 0.59 13.86 -14.97
CA ALA A 7 1.58 14.91 -14.76
C ALA A 7 2.61 14.50 -13.70
N ALA A 8 2.21 13.66 -12.72
CA ALA A 8 3.11 13.18 -11.67
C ALA A 8 4.31 12.45 -12.26
N ARG A 9 5.51 12.87 -11.87
CA ARG A 9 6.79 12.31 -12.34
C ARG A 9 7.95 12.82 -11.49
N ASN A 10 9.00 12.01 -11.43
CA ASN A 10 10.32 12.45 -10.99
C ASN A 10 11.10 12.98 -12.21
N ILE A 11 11.78 14.13 -12.08
CA ILE A 11 12.53 14.75 -13.17
C ILE A 11 14.02 14.66 -12.83
N GLU A 12 14.80 14.02 -13.68
CA GLU A 12 16.24 13.78 -13.45
C GLU A 12 17.03 15.08 -13.29
N GLU A 13 16.72 16.10 -14.10
CA GLU A 13 17.44 17.37 -14.13
C GLU A 13 16.90 18.43 -13.14
N GLY A 14 15.89 18.10 -12.33
CA GLY A 14 15.44 19.00 -11.27
C GLY A 14 13.98 18.85 -10.87
N GLY A 15 13.77 18.58 -9.58
CA GLY A 15 12.47 18.56 -8.91
C GLY A 15 11.65 17.30 -9.17
N SER A 16 10.48 17.24 -8.53
CA SER A 16 9.52 16.16 -8.72
C SER A 16 8.10 16.69 -8.50
N LEU A 17 7.13 16.05 -9.15
CA LEU A 17 5.71 16.25 -8.90
C LEU A 17 5.12 14.94 -8.43
N SER A 18 4.76 14.88 -7.15
CA SER A 18 4.07 13.74 -6.54
C SER A 18 2.58 14.07 -6.42
N ILE A 19 1.72 13.21 -6.96
CA ILE A 19 0.27 13.30 -6.82
C ILE A 19 -0.22 12.07 -6.06
N ILE A 20 -0.86 12.30 -4.92
CA ILE A 20 -1.58 11.27 -4.16
C ILE A 20 -3.05 11.64 -4.24
N ALA A 21 -3.87 10.73 -4.75
CA ALA A 21 -5.30 10.93 -4.93
C ALA A 21 -6.07 9.75 -4.34
N THR A 22 -7.30 10.01 -3.92
CA THR A 22 -8.24 8.97 -3.47
C THR A 22 -9.16 8.60 -4.63
N ALA A 23 -9.35 7.30 -4.84
CA ALA A 23 -10.34 6.77 -5.78
C ALA A 23 -11.41 6.02 -5.00
N LEU A 24 -12.68 6.19 -5.39
CA LEU A 24 -13.78 5.39 -4.88
C LEU A 24 -13.95 4.15 -5.72
N ILE A 25 -14.18 3.02 -5.06
CA ILE A 25 -14.50 1.73 -5.67
C ILE A 25 -15.75 1.16 -4.98
N ASP A 26 -16.39 0.16 -5.59
CA ASP A 26 -17.57 -0.49 -5.04
C ASP A 26 -18.71 0.49 -4.69
N THR A 27 -18.89 1.53 -5.51
CA THR A 27 -19.98 2.52 -5.39
C THR A 27 -21.26 2.08 -6.09
N GLY A 28 -21.18 1.04 -6.93
CA GLY A 28 -22.25 0.63 -7.85
C GLY A 28 -22.36 1.48 -9.11
N SER A 29 -21.49 2.48 -9.28
CA SER A 29 -21.41 3.33 -10.48
C SER A 29 -20.40 2.76 -11.47
N ARG A 30 -20.88 2.39 -12.67
CA ARG A 30 -20.02 1.98 -13.78
C ARG A 30 -19.02 3.08 -14.19
N MET A 31 -19.37 4.35 -13.96
CA MET A 31 -18.47 5.47 -14.24
C MET A 31 -17.25 5.43 -13.31
N ASP A 32 -17.45 5.12 -12.02
CA ASP A 32 -16.36 5.06 -11.04
C ASP A 32 -15.43 3.87 -11.32
N GLU A 33 -16.00 2.72 -11.72
CA GLU A 33 -15.23 1.54 -12.13
C GLU A 33 -14.33 1.83 -13.34
N VAL A 34 -14.85 2.52 -14.36
CA VAL A 34 -14.07 2.91 -15.55
C VAL A 34 -12.96 3.89 -15.17
N ILE A 35 -13.25 4.87 -14.31
CA ILE A 35 -12.26 5.84 -13.82
C ILE A 35 -11.14 5.13 -13.03
N PHE A 36 -11.51 4.19 -12.15
CA PHE A 36 -10.55 3.42 -11.36
C PHE A 36 -9.59 2.61 -12.25
N GLU A 37 -10.10 1.89 -13.24
CA GLU A 37 -9.27 1.11 -14.17
C GLU A 37 -8.34 2.01 -15.01
N GLU A 38 -8.80 3.20 -15.42
CA GLU A 38 -7.93 4.18 -16.09
C GLU A 38 -6.79 4.69 -15.19
N PHE A 39 -7.07 4.94 -13.91
CA PHE A 39 -6.05 5.38 -12.95
C PHE A 39 -5.05 4.28 -12.61
N LYS A 40 -5.50 3.03 -12.46
CA LYS A 40 -4.65 1.86 -12.22
C LYS A 40 -3.60 1.64 -13.32
N GLY A 41 -4.00 1.88 -14.57
CA GLY A 41 -3.08 1.84 -15.71
C GLY A 41 -2.06 2.99 -15.74
N THR A 42 -2.36 4.11 -15.07
CA THR A 42 -1.56 5.34 -15.11
C THR A 42 -0.64 5.49 -13.90
N GLY A 43 -1.09 5.06 -12.72
CA GLY A 43 -0.34 5.15 -11.46
C GLY A 43 0.75 4.09 -11.31
N ASN A 44 1.64 4.32 -10.35
CA ASN A 44 2.71 3.39 -9.98
C ASN A 44 2.62 2.91 -8.53
N SER A 45 1.70 3.45 -7.72
CA SER A 45 1.51 3.11 -6.31
C SER A 45 0.02 3.04 -5.99
N GLU A 46 -0.39 1.99 -5.28
CA GLU A 46 -1.76 1.74 -4.88
C GLU A 46 -1.80 1.40 -3.38
N ILE A 47 -2.65 2.12 -2.63
CA ILE A 47 -2.97 1.82 -1.24
C ILE A 47 -4.44 1.46 -1.20
N VAL A 48 -4.74 0.19 -1.00
CA VAL A 48 -6.10 -0.33 -1.01
C VAL A 48 -6.64 -0.36 0.41
N LEU A 49 -7.81 0.25 0.61
CA LEU A 49 -8.53 0.20 1.88
C LEU A 49 -9.67 -0.83 1.78
N ASP A 50 -9.84 -1.65 2.80
CA ASP A 50 -10.85 -2.70 2.84
C ASP A 50 -12.01 -2.32 3.78
N ARG A 51 -13.24 -2.36 3.24
CA ARG A 51 -14.46 -2.02 3.98
C ARG A 51 -14.70 -2.97 5.17
N LYS A 52 -14.42 -4.26 5.03
CA LYS A 52 -14.66 -5.26 6.10
C LYS A 52 -13.72 -5.03 7.29
N VAL A 53 -12.49 -4.60 7.03
CA VAL A 53 -11.53 -4.22 8.07
C VAL A 53 -12.01 -2.96 8.80
N ALA A 54 -12.48 -1.95 8.05
CA ALA A 54 -13.04 -0.73 8.62
C ALA A 54 -14.31 -0.97 9.45
N ASP A 55 -15.22 -1.85 9.00
CA ASP A 55 -16.46 -2.21 9.70
C ASP A 55 -16.17 -2.86 11.06
N LYS A 56 -15.04 -3.58 11.18
CA LYS A 56 -14.52 -4.11 12.46
C LYS A 56 -13.78 -3.08 13.32
N ARG A 57 -13.71 -1.82 12.90
CA ARG A 57 -13.01 -0.71 13.57
C ARG A 57 -11.51 -0.94 13.73
N ILE A 58 -10.90 -1.68 12.80
CA ILE A 58 -9.45 -1.87 12.76
C ILE A 58 -8.86 -0.77 11.88
N PHE A 59 -7.92 0.02 12.45
CA PHE A 59 -7.29 1.12 11.74
C PHE A 59 -5.76 1.06 11.86
N PRO A 60 -5.02 1.33 10.76
CA PRO A 60 -5.53 1.67 9.42
C PRO A 60 -6.17 0.47 8.69
N ALA A 61 -7.26 0.69 7.95
CA ALA A 61 -8.05 -0.38 7.31
C ALA A 61 -7.47 -0.83 5.96
N LEU A 62 -6.20 -1.26 5.96
CA LEU A 62 -5.44 -1.56 4.75
C LEU A 62 -5.64 -3.01 4.28
N ASP A 63 -5.59 -3.20 2.96
CA ASP A 63 -5.33 -4.51 2.34
C ASP A 63 -3.87 -4.54 1.85
N VAL A 64 -2.98 -5.10 2.67
CA VAL A 64 -1.54 -5.19 2.37
C VAL A 64 -1.27 -6.08 1.15
N GLY A 65 -2.10 -7.09 0.92
CA GLY A 65 -1.96 -8.03 -0.20
C GLY A 65 -2.25 -7.37 -1.55
N LYS A 66 -3.21 -6.43 -1.60
CA LYS A 66 -3.54 -5.67 -2.81
C LYS A 66 -2.76 -4.36 -2.96
N SER A 67 -2.23 -3.80 -1.87
CA SER A 67 -1.43 -2.58 -1.90
C SER A 67 0.00 -2.82 -2.39
N GLY A 68 0.60 -1.87 -3.09
CA GLY A 68 1.97 -2.00 -3.57
C GLY A 68 2.45 -0.83 -4.41
N THR A 69 3.77 -0.76 -4.61
CA THR A 69 4.44 0.24 -5.44
C THR A 69 5.30 -0.45 -6.49
N ARG A 70 5.20 -0.02 -7.75
CA ARG A 70 6.06 -0.50 -8.84
C ARG A 70 7.46 0.09 -8.66
N LYS A 71 8.48 -0.74 -8.89
CA LYS A 71 9.90 -0.38 -8.73
C LYS A 71 10.27 0.08 -7.30
N GLU A 72 9.70 -0.56 -6.28
CA GLU A 72 10.01 -0.25 -4.87
C GLU A 72 11.49 -0.47 -4.51
N GLU A 73 12.23 -1.27 -5.29
CA GLU A 73 13.68 -1.46 -5.15
C GLU A 73 14.50 -0.18 -5.38
N LEU A 74 13.91 0.84 -6.01
CA LEU A 74 14.53 2.16 -6.16
C LEU A 74 14.29 3.07 -4.94
N LEU A 75 13.37 2.68 -4.05
CA LEU A 75 12.90 3.50 -2.92
C LEU A 75 13.34 2.94 -1.57
N VAL A 76 13.62 1.63 -1.49
CA VAL A 76 13.91 0.91 -0.26
C VAL A 76 15.24 0.17 -0.39
N GLU A 77 16.04 0.25 0.66
CA GLU A 77 17.30 -0.50 0.74
C GLU A 77 17.06 -2.02 0.64
N LYS A 78 18.02 -2.74 0.05
CA LYS A 78 17.85 -4.15 -0.33
C LYS A 78 17.54 -5.07 0.86
N ASP A 79 18.13 -4.80 2.01
CA ASP A 79 17.91 -5.53 3.26
C ASP A 79 16.48 -5.33 3.78
N LYS A 80 16.01 -4.07 3.85
CA LYS A 80 14.65 -3.73 4.23
C LYS A 80 13.62 -4.30 3.25
N LEU A 81 13.91 -4.23 1.95
CA LEU A 81 13.06 -4.82 0.91
C LEU A 81 12.91 -6.34 1.14
N SER A 82 14.00 -7.04 1.44
CA SER A 82 13.94 -8.49 1.73
C SER A 82 13.04 -8.80 2.94
N LYS A 83 13.14 -7.99 4.01
CA LYS A 83 12.26 -8.11 5.19
C LYS A 83 10.79 -7.83 4.86
N MET A 84 10.51 -6.78 4.08
CA MET A 84 9.16 -6.45 3.61
C MET A 84 8.55 -7.61 2.80
N TRP A 85 9.34 -8.26 1.93
CA TRP A 85 8.89 -9.41 1.15
C TRP A 85 8.54 -10.61 2.01
N VAL A 86 9.35 -10.91 3.04
CA VAL A 86 9.04 -11.98 4.00
C VAL A 86 7.74 -11.68 4.74
N LEU A 87 7.60 -10.46 5.26
CA LEU A 87 6.38 -10.01 5.93
C LEU A 87 5.16 -10.16 5.01
N ARG A 88 5.26 -9.71 3.76
CA ARG A 88 4.17 -9.79 2.77
C ARG A 88 3.77 -11.24 2.50
N ARG A 89 4.73 -12.16 2.39
CA ARG A 89 4.44 -13.60 2.23
C ARG A 89 3.65 -14.17 3.40
N ILE A 90 4.00 -13.79 4.65
CA ILE A 90 3.28 -14.23 5.85
C ILE A 90 1.86 -13.69 5.84
N LEU A 91 1.69 -12.37 5.63
CA LEU A 91 0.38 -11.71 5.63
C LEU A 91 -0.54 -12.25 4.52
N MET A 92 0.00 -12.61 3.35
CA MET A 92 -0.78 -13.17 2.23
C MET A 92 -1.33 -14.58 2.50
N GLN A 93 -0.84 -15.30 3.52
CA GLN A 93 -1.44 -16.57 3.95
C GLN A 93 -2.68 -16.37 4.84
N MET A 94 -2.91 -15.14 5.31
CA MET A 94 -4.00 -14.75 6.20
C MET A 94 -5.13 -14.06 5.43
N GLY A 95 -6.33 -14.04 5.98
CA GLY A 95 -7.39 -13.14 5.51
C GLY A 95 -7.03 -11.68 5.82
N THR A 96 -7.58 -10.72 5.05
CA THR A 96 -7.26 -9.29 5.19
C THR A 96 -7.41 -8.77 6.63
N ILE A 97 -8.49 -9.16 7.32
CA ILE A 97 -8.72 -8.79 8.72
C ILE A 97 -7.63 -9.35 9.64
N ASP A 98 -7.42 -10.66 9.61
CA ASP A 98 -6.45 -11.34 10.48
C ASP A 98 -5.02 -10.84 10.21
N SER A 99 -4.71 -10.54 8.96
CA SER A 99 -3.43 -9.96 8.55
C SER A 99 -3.19 -8.59 9.20
N MET A 100 -4.22 -7.75 9.28
CA MET A 100 -4.12 -6.43 9.90
C MET A 100 -4.06 -6.51 11.42
N GLU A 101 -4.83 -7.40 12.04
CA GLU A 101 -4.76 -7.63 13.48
C GLU A 101 -3.37 -8.15 13.88
N PHE A 102 -2.85 -9.14 13.15
CA PHE A 102 -1.51 -9.67 13.35
C PHE A 102 -0.43 -8.59 13.19
N LEU A 103 -0.50 -7.81 12.11
CA LEU A 103 0.48 -6.74 11.87
C LEU A 103 0.45 -5.70 13.00
N LEU A 104 -0.74 -5.26 13.40
CA LEU A 104 -0.89 -4.27 14.49
C LEU A 104 -0.42 -4.82 15.82
N ASP A 105 -0.70 -6.09 16.14
CA ASP A 105 -0.22 -6.74 17.36
C ASP A 105 1.31 -6.74 17.44
N LYS A 106 1.98 -7.08 16.33
CA LYS A 106 3.45 -7.07 16.27
C LYS A 106 4.03 -5.66 16.33
N MET A 107 3.46 -4.72 15.57
CA MET A 107 3.93 -3.33 15.54
C MET A 107 3.76 -2.62 16.90
N LYS A 108 2.73 -2.95 17.69
CA LYS A 108 2.52 -2.35 19.02
C LYS A 108 3.68 -2.59 19.99
N ASN A 109 4.45 -3.66 19.81
CA ASN A 109 5.59 -3.99 20.65
C ASN A 109 6.87 -3.22 20.24
N SER A 110 6.81 -2.44 19.17
CA SER A 110 7.95 -1.71 18.59
C SER A 110 7.65 -0.22 18.52
N LYS A 111 8.65 0.62 18.79
CA LYS A 111 8.49 2.09 18.64
C LYS A 111 8.77 2.54 17.22
N THR A 112 9.66 1.83 16.52
CA THR A 112 10.06 2.14 15.15
C THR A 112 9.89 0.93 14.25
N ASN A 113 9.82 1.17 12.94
CA ASN A 113 9.78 0.09 11.96
C ASN A 113 11.09 -0.71 11.94
N ASP A 114 12.22 -0.08 12.28
CA ASP A 114 13.51 -0.75 12.36
C ASP A 114 13.50 -1.77 13.52
N ASP A 115 13.03 -1.38 14.70
CA ASP A 115 12.86 -2.30 15.86
C ASP A 115 11.93 -3.48 15.51
N PHE A 116 10.82 -3.18 14.83
CA PHE A 116 9.87 -4.21 14.38
C PHE A 116 10.54 -5.20 13.43
N PHE A 117 11.27 -4.70 12.43
CA PHE A 117 11.97 -5.51 11.46
C PHE A 117 13.11 -6.33 12.06
N ASP A 118 13.74 -5.86 13.13
CA ASP A 118 14.76 -6.63 13.85
C ASP A 118 14.13 -7.72 14.72
N SER A 119 12.94 -7.49 15.28
CA SER A 119 12.20 -8.51 16.04
C SER A 119 11.69 -9.68 15.18
N MET A 120 11.52 -9.48 13.87
CA MET A 120 11.13 -10.57 12.95
C MET A 120 12.28 -11.52 12.61
N ASN A 121 13.53 -11.13 12.88
CA ASN A 121 14.70 -11.97 12.63
C ASN A 121 15.00 -12.93 13.80
N GLN A 122 14.24 -12.84 14.90
CA GLN A 122 14.31 -13.71 16.07
C GLN A 122 13.22 -14.78 16.01
#